data_AF-A0A3B0PBF9-F1
#
_entry.id   AF-A0A3B0PBF9-F1
#
_cell.length_a   1.000
_cell.length_b   1.000
_cell.length_c   1.000
_cell.angle_alpha   90.00
_cell.angle_beta   90.00
_cell.angle_gamma   90.00
#
_symmetry.space_group_name_H-M   'P 1'
#
loop_
_entity.id
_entity.type
_entity.pdbx_description
1 polymer ?
#
loop_
_entity_poly.entity_id
_entity_poly.type
_entity_poly.pdbx_seq_one_letter_code
_entity_poly.pdbx_strand_id
1 'polypeptide(L)'
;MVHGDNRGVIIPPKIAPIKVDILEILADKNPEVSKVANKIYKELSKKLSVRLDASNKSPGFKASQSEIEGVPLRIEVGPRDLENNCVTFVRRDTLEKTKVDLENVKKEVNNYLKLIQNNLYQAAKQRLKENTVYAYNYEDFKKHIADNKFVVVPFCCVTKKEIEIKEETGATPRCILKKVKPRGVKLECVCKSDGCCDDDKAIKYVVFARAY
;
A
#
# COMPACT_ATOMS: atom_id res chain seq x y z
N MET A 1 1.06 -7.87 3.04
CA MET A 1 1.12 -8.17 1.59
C MET A 1 0.97 -6.94 0.71
N VAL A 2 -0.07 -6.10 0.84
CA VAL A 2 -0.37 -5.04 -0.15
C VAL A 2 0.74 -3.99 -0.35
N HIS A 3 1.38 -3.54 0.72
CA HIS A 3 2.35 -2.44 0.66
C HIS A 3 3.82 -2.86 0.78
N GLY A 4 4.08 -4.09 1.24
CA GLY A 4 5.45 -4.56 1.45
C GLY A 4 6.20 -4.69 0.13
N ASP A 5 7.52 -4.56 0.21
CA ASP A 5 8.44 -4.73 -0.91
C ASP A 5 9.53 -5.76 -0.54
N ASN A 6 10.51 -5.93 -1.43
CA ASN A 6 11.63 -6.87 -1.20
C ASN A 6 12.56 -6.46 -0.05
N ARG A 7 12.40 -5.26 0.53
CA ARG A 7 13.22 -4.74 1.64
C ARG A 7 12.53 -4.87 2.99
N GLY A 8 11.24 -5.20 3.01
CA GLY A 8 10.49 -5.43 4.23
C GLY A 8 9.09 -4.86 4.19
N VAL A 9 8.54 -4.59 5.37
CA VAL A 9 7.18 -4.04 5.48
C VAL A 9 7.18 -2.54 5.18
N ILE A 10 6.08 -2.06 4.61
CA ILE A 10 5.80 -0.63 4.49
C ILE A 10 4.48 -0.40 5.21
N ILE A 11 4.52 0.37 6.31
CA ILE A 11 3.37 0.56 7.18
C ILE A 11 2.75 1.94 6.91
N PRO A 12 1.44 2.05 6.64
CA PRO A 12 0.79 3.34 6.49
C PRO A 12 0.93 4.22 7.74
N PRO A 13 1.30 5.52 7.61
CA PRO A 13 1.54 6.45 8.71
C PRO A 13 0.46 6.51 9.79
N LYS A 14 -0.82 6.32 9.45
CA LYS A 14 -1.91 6.37 10.41
C LYS A 14 -1.91 5.21 11.42
N ILE A 15 -1.31 4.07 11.06
CA ILE A 15 -1.28 2.86 11.88
C ILE A 15 0.14 2.41 12.25
N ALA A 16 1.18 3.13 11.79
CA ALA A 16 2.55 2.79 12.08
C ALA A 16 2.84 2.92 13.59
N PRO A 17 3.41 1.88 14.25
CA PRO A 17 3.78 1.93 15.67
C PRO A 17 4.78 3.06 15.95
N ILE A 18 5.75 3.21 15.04
CA ILE A 18 6.69 4.32 14.98
C ILE A 18 6.46 5.01 13.65
N LYS A 19 6.15 6.31 13.68
CA LYS A 19 5.86 7.11 12.48
C LYS A 19 7.11 7.76 11.92
N VAL A 20 8.04 8.13 12.81
CA VAL A 20 9.27 8.83 12.47
C VAL A 20 10.44 8.22 13.22
N ASP A 21 11.48 7.84 12.49
CA ASP A 21 12.80 7.50 13.05
C ASP A 21 13.73 8.70 12.89
N ILE A 22 14.43 9.07 13.94
CA ILE A 22 15.49 10.08 13.91
C ILE A 22 16.80 9.34 14.12
N LEU A 23 17.69 9.40 13.12
CA LEU A 23 18.99 8.76 13.18
C LEU A 23 20.08 9.80 13.40
N GLU A 24 20.88 9.60 14.44
CA GLU A 24 22.12 10.33 14.62
C GLU A 24 23.21 9.71 13.73
N ILE A 25 23.79 10.51 12.83
CA ILE A 25 24.80 10.09 11.87
C ILE A 25 26.14 10.75 12.23
N LEU A 26 27.13 9.95 12.61
CA LEU A 26 28.49 10.43 12.99
C LEU A 26 28.47 11.48 14.12
N ALA A 27 27.67 11.25 15.16
CA ALA A 27 27.54 12.16 16.30
C ALA A 27 28.84 12.33 17.11
N ASP A 28 29.73 11.34 17.07
CA ASP A 28 31.08 11.37 17.63
C ASP A 28 31.94 12.50 17.05
N LYS A 29 31.66 12.92 15.81
CA LYS A 29 32.41 13.98 15.13
C LYS A 29 31.87 15.38 15.41
N ASN A 30 30.61 15.50 15.83
CA ASN A 30 30.00 16.80 16.11
C ASN A 30 28.89 16.66 17.17
N PRO A 31 29.09 17.19 18.39
CA PRO A 31 28.11 17.12 19.46
C PRO A 31 26.80 17.88 19.16
N GLU A 32 26.79 18.78 18.18
CA GLU A 32 25.56 19.45 17.72
C GLU A 32 24.57 18.45 17.10
N VAL A 33 25.04 17.32 16.55
CA VAL A 33 24.17 16.27 16.00
C VAL A 33 23.20 15.77 17.06
N SER A 34 23.72 15.33 18.21
CA SER A 34 22.87 14.80 19.27
C SER A 34 21.99 15.90 19.89
N LYS A 35 22.47 17.15 19.98
CA LYS A 35 21.64 18.27 20.46
C LYS A 35 20.44 18.52 19.56
N VAL A 36 20.67 18.63 18.25
CA VAL A 36 19.64 18.90 17.25
C VAL A 36 18.67 17.71 17.14
N ALA A 37 19.18 16.48 17.08
CA ALA A 37 18.36 15.29 17.03
C ALA A 37 17.44 15.18 18.27
N ASN A 38 17.97 15.43 19.47
CA ASN A 38 17.17 15.47 20.70
C ASN A 38 16.12 16.58 20.70
N LYS A 39 16.43 17.75 20.14
CA LYS A 39 15.46 18.85 20.00
C LYS A 39 14.30 18.43 19.09
N ILE A 40 14.59 17.91 17.91
CA ILE A 40 13.58 17.42 16.95
C ILE A 40 12.74 16.32 17.60
N TYR A 41 13.38 15.34 18.27
CA TYR A 41 12.69 14.28 18.99
C TYR A 41 11.70 14.83 20.02
N LYS A 42 12.15 15.72 20.92
CA LYS A 42 11.28 16.32 21.95
C LYS A 42 10.11 17.10 21.35
N GLU A 43 10.29 17.75 20.21
CA GLU A 43 9.22 18.52 19.56
C GLU A 43 8.19 17.61 18.88
N LEU A 44 8.64 16.58 18.17
CA LEU A 44 7.77 15.67 17.42
C LEU A 44 7.03 14.67 18.33
N SER A 45 7.71 14.15 19.36
CA SER A 45 7.17 13.15 20.29
C SER A 45 5.97 13.64 21.10
N LYS A 46 5.70 14.95 21.11
CA LYS A 46 4.49 15.52 21.73
C LYS A 46 3.19 15.09 21.03
N LYS A 47 3.25 14.71 19.74
CA LYS A 47 2.07 14.41 18.93
C LYS A 47 2.19 13.13 18.09
N LEU A 48 3.40 12.61 17.93
CA LEU A 48 3.70 11.49 17.05
C LEU A 48 4.49 10.43 17.81
N SER A 49 4.33 9.17 17.41
CA SER A 49 5.23 8.10 17.83
C SER A 49 6.55 8.25 17.07
N VAL A 50 7.59 8.65 17.77
CA VAL A 50 8.91 8.94 17.21
C VAL A 50 9.93 8.12 17.97
N ARG A 51 10.95 7.61 17.28
CA ARG A 51 12.10 6.96 17.91
C ARG A 51 13.38 7.71 17.54
N LEU A 52 14.25 7.88 18.53
CA LEU A 52 15.59 8.42 18.35
C LEU A 52 16.61 7.29 18.45
N ASP A 53 17.40 7.07 17.42
CA ASP A 53 18.51 6.12 17.40
C ASP A 53 19.86 6.84 17.56
N ALA A 54 20.24 7.01 18.83
CA ALA A 54 21.53 7.53 19.27
C ALA A 54 22.60 6.43 19.48
N SER A 55 22.38 5.22 18.96
CA SER A 55 23.36 4.13 19.13
C SER A 55 24.65 4.37 18.33
N ASN A 56 25.76 3.77 18.74
CA ASN A 56 27.03 3.84 17.99
C ASN A 56 27.09 2.88 16.79
N LYS A 57 25.94 2.39 16.31
CA LYS A 57 25.86 1.52 15.13
C LYS A 57 26.12 2.31 13.85
N SER A 58 26.58 1.62 12.80
CA SER A 58 26.86 2.27 11.52
C SER A 58 25.59 2.89 10.91
N PRO A 59 25.69 4.02 10.19
CA PRO A 59 24.56 4.67 9.52
C PRO A 59 23.74 3.71 8.64
N GLY A 60 24.42 2.83 7.90
CA GLY A 60 23.78 1.84 7.05
C GLY A 60 22.98 0.80 7.84
N PHE A 61 23.48 0.36 9.00
CA PHE A 61 22.74 -0.55 9.87
C PHE A 61 21.46 0.10 10.39
N LYS A 62 21.56 1.34 10.90
CA LYS A 62 20.39 2.09 11.42
C LYS A 62 19.33 2.30 10.34
N ALA A 63 19.76 2.71 9.14
CA ALA A 63 18.88 2.90 7.99
C ALA A 63 18.17 1.61 7.59
N SER A 64 18.91 0.51 7.49
CA SER A 64 18.38 -0.82 7.17
C SER A 64 17.37 -1.30 8.21
N GLN A 65 17.67 -1.14 9.51
CA GLN A 65 16.74 -1.50 10.58
C GLN A 65 15.42 -0.74 10.46
N SER A 66 15.49 0.58 10.27
CA SER A 66 14.32 1.43 10.05
C SER A 66 13.50 1.00 8.82
N GLU A 67 14.19 0.60 7.74
CA GLU A 67 13.56 0.11 6.51
C GLU A 67 12.84 -1.23 6.68
N ILE A 68 13.49 -2.19 7.35
CA ILE A 68 12.93 -3.52 7.60
C ILE A 68 11.70 -3.42 8.50
N GLU A 69 11.76 -2.59 9.52
CA GLU A 69 10.64 -2.34 10.45
C GLU A 69 9.51 -1.49 9.81
N GLY A 70 9.78 -0.89 8.65
CA GLY A 70 8.78 -0.18 7.85
C GLY A 70 8.36 1.18 8.42
N VAL A 71 9.27 1.85 9.15
CA VAL A 71 9.00 3.18 9.69
C VAL A 71 8.77 4.17 8.54
N PRO A 72 7.62 4.86 8.47
CA PRO A 72 7.23 5.60 7.27
C PRO A 72 8.20 6.70 6.84
N LEU A 73 8.73 7.45 7.82
CA LEU A 73 9.63 8.57 7.58
C LEU A 73 10.85 8.43 8.47
N ARG A 74 12.03 8.62 7.89
CA ARG A 74 13.30 8.66 8.60
C ARG A 74 13.93 10.04 8.44
N ILE A 75 14.50 10.57 9.51
CA ILE A 75 15.21 11.84 9.55
C ILE A 75 16.66 11.53 9.89
N GLU A 76 17.55 11.76 8.94
CA GLU A 76 18.99 11.60 9.11
C GLU A 76 19.55 12.97 9.55
N VAL A 77 20.13 13.02 10.76
CA VAL A 77 20.79 14.20 11.32
C VAL A 77 22.29 13.92 11.33
N GLY A 78 23.04 14.61 10.47
CA GLY A 78 24.48 14.43 10.34
C GLY A 78 25.23 15.75 10.24
N PRO A 79 26.55 15.76 10.54
CA PRO A 79 27.33 16.99 10.64
C PRO A 79 27.32 17.82 9.36
N ARG A 80 27.43 17.17 8.20
CA ARG A 80 27.44 17.83 6.88
C ARG A 80 26.13 18.56 6.55
N ASP A 81 24.99 18.01 6.95
CA ASP A 81 23.69 18.66 6.68
C ASP A 81 23.45 19.81 7.67
N LEU A 82 23.94 19.68 8.91
CA LEU A 82 23.88 20.73 9.91
C LEU A 82 24.71 21.97 9.57
N GLU A 83 25.85 21.82 8.88
CA GLU A 83 26.61 22.95 8.31
C GLU A 83 25.75 23.82 7.38
N ASN A 84 24.71 23.22 6.78
CA ASN A 84 23.77 23.89 5.88
C ASN A 84 22.39 24.14 6.54
N ASN A 85 22.30 24.07 7.87
CA ASN A 85 21.05 24.24 8.63
C ASN A 85 19.87 23.35 8.16
N CYS A 86 20.15 22.16 7.65
CA CYS A 86 19.13 21.22 7.20
C CYS A 86 19.32 19.81 7.77
N VAL A 87 18.32 18.97 7.56
CA VAL A 87 18.34 17.52 7.81
C VAL A 87 17.87 16.79 6.57
N THR A 88 18.18 15.50 6.46
CA THR A 88 17.74 14.69 5.33
C THR A 88 16.53 13.84 5.73
N PHE A 89 15.40 14.04 5.06
CA PHE A 89 14.23 13.17 5.16
C PHE A 89 14.38 12.03 4.16
N VAL A 90 14.07 10.80 4.59
CA VAL A 90 14.02 9.62 3.74
C VAL A 90 12.67 8.94 3.91
N ARG A 91 11.95 8.78 2.81
CA ARG A 91 10.63 8.14 2.81
C ARG A 91 10.77 6.62 2.66
N ARG A 92 10.02 5.84 3.44
CA ARG A 92 10.08 4.37 3.31
C ARG A 92 9.39 3.83 2.06
N ASP A 93 8.32 4.47 1.60
CA ASP A 93 7.53 4.00 0.46
C ASP A 93 8.24 4.13 -0.90
N THR A 94 9.20 5.06 -1.01
CA THR A 94 9.86 5.44 -2.27
C THR A 94 11.38 5.52 -2.16
N LEU A 95 11.93 5.57 -0.94
CA LEU A 95 13.34 5.80 -0.64
C LEU A 95 13.89 7.14 -1.13
N GLU A 96 12.99 8.04 -1.52
CA GLU A 96 13.31 9.40 -1.91
C GLU A 96 13.93 10.14 -0.72
N LYS A 97 15.03 10.86 -0.99
CA LYS A 97 15.72 11.70 -0.03
C LYS A 97 15.46 13.16 -0.32
N THR A 98 15.10 13.93 0.69
CA THR A 98 14.88 15.38 0.56
C THR A 98 15.57 16.11 1.69
N LYS A 99 16.30 17.17 1.37
CA LYS A 99 16.85 18.08 2.39
C LYS A 99 15.75 19.03 2.87
N VAL A 100 15.62 19.17 4.18
CA VAL A 100 14.60 20.01 4.82
C VAL A 100 15.28 20.91 5.83
N ASP A 101 15.03 22.21 5.75
CA ASP A 101 15.56 23.19 6.69
C ASP A 101 15.09 22.90 8.12
N LEU A 102 15.97 23.09 9.10
CA LEU A 102 15.70 22.76 10.50
C LEU A 102 14.45 23.44 11.05
N GLU A 103 14.18 24.67 10.63
CA GLU A 103 12.99 25.43 11.03
C GLU A 103 11.68 24.82 10.51
N ASN A 104 11.74 24.12 9.37
CA ASN A 104 10.57 23.59 8.68
C ASN A 104 10.29 22.12 9.03
N VAL A 105 11.20 21.42 9.72
CA VAL A 105 11.11 19.99 10.07
C VAL A 105 9.75 19.61 10.64
N LYS A 106 9.25 20.33 11.65
CA LYS A 106 7.98 20.01 12.31
C LYS A 106 6.78 20.11 11.36
N LYS A 107 6.77 21.11 10.49
CA LYS A 107 5.71 21.30 9.49
C LYS A 107 5.79 20.21 8.44
N GLU A 108 6.99 19.97 7.90
CA GLU A 108 7.19 19.04 6.81
C GLU A 108 6.98 17.58 7.22
N VAL A 109 7.33 17.17 8.45
CA VAL A 109 7.00 15.82 8.94
C VAL A 109 5.51 15.51 8.78
N ASN A 110 4.62 16.45 9.15
CA ASN A 110 3.18 16.23 9.03
C ASN A 110 2.72 16.16 7.56
N ASN A 111 3.34 16.94 6.68
CA ASN A 111 3.05 16.91 5.24
C ASN A 111 3.47 15.58 4.63
N TYR A 112 4.69 15.13 4.92
CA TYR A 112 5.24 13.87 4.43
C TYR A 112 4.44 12.67 4.92
N LEU A 113 4.03 12.62 6.19
CA LEU A 113 3.19 11.53 6.68
C LEU A 113 1.81 11.49 5.97
N LYS A 114 1.22 12.63 5.63
CA LYS A 114 -0.01 12.68 4.82
C LYS A 114 0.24 12.23 3.38
N LEU A 115 1.33 12.69 2.79
CA LEU A 115 1.74 12.37 1.42
C LEU A 115 1.98 10.86 1.27
N ILE A 116 2.79 10.26 2.15
CA ILE A 116 3.06 8.81 2.17
C ILE A 116 1.74 8.02 2.31
N GLN A 117 0.87 8.43 3.24
CA GLN A 117 -0.43 7.78 3.43
C GLN A 117 -1.29 7.80 2.15
N ASN A 118 -1.32 8.94 1.46
CA ASN A 118 -2.07 9.09 0.21
C ASN A 118 -1.43 8.28 -0.92
N ASN A 119 -0.12 8.29 -1.03
CA ASN A 119 0.61 7.57 -2.09
C ASN A 119 0.39 6.07 -1.96
N LEU A 120 0.49 5.50 -0.76
CA LEU A 120 0.20 4.09 -0.50
C LEU A 120 -1.24 3.71 -0.89
N TYR A 121 -2.21 4.57 -0.58
CA TYR A 121 -3.60 4.35 -0.95
C TYR A 121 -3.81 4.41 -2.47
N GLN A 122 -3.29 5.45 -3.14
CA GLN A 122 -3.47 5.60 -4.59
C GLN A 122 -2.78 4.48 -5.37
N ALA A 123 -1.56 4.10 -4.99
CA ALA A 123 -0.85 2.98 -5.60
C ALA A 123 -1.63 1.67 -5.45
N ALA A 124 -2.14 1.37 -4.25
CA ALA A 124 -2.94 0.17 -4.01
C ALA A 124 -4.27 0.20 -4.79
N LYS A 125 -4.93 1.36 -4.86
CA LYS A 125 -6.17 1.55 -5.61
C LYS A 125 -5.97 1.38 -7.11
N GLN A 126 -4.89 1.94 -7.66
CA GLN A 126 -4.54 1.80 -9.07
C GLN A 126 -4.22 0.35 -9.41
N ARG A 127 -3.41 -0.32 -8.58
CA ARG A 127 -3.12 -1.76 -8.73
C ARG A 127 -4.38 -2.61 -8.70
N LEU A 128 -5.33 -2.31 -7.80
CA LEU A 128 -6.62 -3.00 -7.76
C LEU A 128 -7.40 -2.78 -9.06
N LYS A 129 -7.45 -1.55 -9.56
CA LYS A 129 -8.14 -1.20 -10.82
C LYS A 129 -7.53 -1.93 -12.02
N GLU A 130 -6.21 -1.93 -12.16
CA GLU A 130 -5.48 -2.61 -13.25
C GLU A 130 -5.57 -4.14 -13.18
N ASN A 131 -5.81 -4.69 -11.99
CA ASN A 131 -6.01 -6.12 -11.78
C ASN A 131 -7.50 -6.52 -11.73
N THR A 132 -8.42 -5.59 -11.98
CA THR A 132 -9.85 -5.87 -12.09
C THR A 132 -10.29 -5.71 -13.53
N VAL A 133 -10.70 -6.80 -14.16
CA VAL A 133 -11.08 -6.85 -15.58
C VAL A 133 -12.52 -7.32 -15.74
N TYR A 134 -13.13 -7.02 -16.88
CA TYR A 134 -14.48 -7.47 -17.21
C TYR A 134 -14.41 -8.59 -18.24
N ALA A 135 -15.23 -9.63 -18.08
CA ALA A 135 -15.41 -10.67 -19.08
C ALA A 135 -16.91 -10.89 -19.36
N TYR A 136 -17.23 -11.23 -20.60
CA TYR A 136 -18.60 -11.42 -21.09
C TYR A 136 -18.83 -12.78 -21.75
N ASN A 137 -17.78 -13.61 -21.82
CA ASN A 137 -17.84 -15.00 -22.23
C ASN A 137 -16.93 -15.85 -21.30
N TYR A 138 -17.16 -17.15 -21.31
CA TYR A 138 -16.51 -18.06 -20.37
C TYR A 138 -15.02 -18.31 -20.67
N GLU A 139 -14.59 -18.20 -21.93
CA GLU A 139 -13.20 -18.39 -22.33
C GLU A 139 -12.30 -17.27 -21.80
N ASP A 140 -12.69 -16.00 -22.02
CA ASP A 140 -12.00 -14.83 -21.49
C ASP A 140 -12.01 -14.83 -19.96
N PHE A 141 -13.11 -15.26 -19.35
CA PHE A 141 -13.19 -15.45 -17.91
C PHE A 141 -12.10 -16.41 -17.41
N LYS A 142 -12.00 -17.62 -18.00
CA LYS A 142 -10.99 -18.61 -17.60
C LYS A 142 -9.57 -18.08 -17.79
N LYS A 143 -9.30 -17.40 -18.90
CA LYS A 143 -7.99 -16.78 -19.18
C LYS A 143 -7.62 -15.75 -18.12
N HIS A 144 -8.52 -14.81 -17.81
CA HIS A 144 -8.25 -13.78 -16.81
C HIS A 144 -8.10 -14.33 -15.39
N ILE A 145 -8.84 -15.39 -15.04
CA ILE A 145 -8.66 -16.09 -13.76
C ILE A 145 -7.28 -16.77 -13.69
N ALA A 146 -6.81 -17.38 -14.78
CA ALA A 146 -5.48 -17.98 -14.86
C ALA A 146 -4.37 -16.91 -14.69
N ASP A 147 -4.59 -15.70 -15.19
CA ASP A 147 -3.73 -14.53 -15.03
C ASP A 147 -3.80 -13.87 -13.63
N ASN A 148 -4.45 -14.51 -12.66
CA ASN A 148 -4.62 -14.04 -11.28
C ASN A 148 -5.30 -12.66 -11.17
N LYS A 149 -6.25 -12.37 -12.05
CA LYS A 149 -7.06 -11.15 -12.02
C LYS A 149 -8.31 -11.32 -11.15
N PHE A 150 -8.85 -10.20 -10.70
CA PHE A 150 -10.25 -10.10 -10.28
C PHE A 150 -11.11 -9.94 -11.53
N VAL A 151 -12.03 -10.86 -11.77
CA VAL A 151 -12.82 -10.88 -13.00
C VAL A 151 -14.27 -10.56 -12.68
N VAL A 152 -14.76 -9.46 -13.23
CA VAL A 152 -16.12 -8.97 -13.11
C VAL A 152 -16.94 -9.54 -14.26
N VAL A 153 -17.98 -10.32 -13.95
CA VAL A 153 -18.81 -10.98 -14.95
C VAL A 153 -20.30 -10.82 -14.65
N PRO A 154 -21.16 -10.74 -15.68
CA PRO A 154 -22.59 -10.97 -15.50
C PRO A 154 -22.82 -12.45 -15.14
N PHE A 155 -23.46 -12.69 -14.00
CA PHE A 155 -23.68 -14.04 -13.49
C PHE A 155 -25.09 -14.21 -12.92
N CYS A 156 -25.68 -15.39 -13.14
CA CYS A 156 -27.04 -15.74 -12.72
C CYS A 156 -27.16 -16.17 -11.25
N CYS A 157 -26.05 -16.20 -10.50
CA CYS A 157 -26.01 -16.56 -9.07
C CYS A 157 -26.62 -17.94 -8.77
N VAL A 158 -26.43 -18.90 -9.69
CA VAL A 158 -26.88 -20.29 -9.52
C VAL A 158 -25.76 -21.10 -8.87
N THR A 159 -26.04 -21.71 -7.72
CA THR A 159 -25.07 -22.49 -6.93
C THR A 159 -24.38 -23.58 -7.74
N LYS A 160 -25.12 -24.33 -8.57
CA LYS A 160 -24.53 -25.39 -9.41
C LYS A 160 -23.42 -24.83 -10.31
N LYS A 161 -23.63 -23.66 -10.93
CA LYS A 161 -22.62 -23.01 -11.78
C LYS A 161 -21.45 -22.44 -10.99
N GLU A 162 -21.66 -21.98 -9.76
CA GLU A 162 -20.55 -21.58 -8.88
C GLU A 162 -19.63 -22.76 -8.55
N ILE A 163 -20.20 -23.95 -8.33
CA ILE A 163 -19.45 -25.19 -8.07
C ILE A 163 -18.66 -25.58 -9.33
N GLU A 164 -19.29 -25.63 -10.50
CA GLU A 164 -18.63 -25.93 -11.78
C GLU A 164 -17.45 -24.97 -12.05
N ILE A 165 -17.67 -23.65 -11.89
CA ILE A 165 -16.60 -22.64 -12.03
C ILE A 165 -15.44 -22.93 -11.08
N LYS A 166 -15.74 -23.26 -9.82
CA LYS A 166 -14.72 -23.54 -8.81
C LYS A 166 -13.91 -24.78 -9.16
N GLU A 167 -14.57 -25.84 -9.61
CA GLU A 167 -13.91 -27.10 -10.01
C GLU A 167 -13.02 -26.90 -11.23
N GLU A 168 -13.46 -26.12 -12.22
CA GLU A 168 -12.70 -25.89 -13.44
C GLU A 168 -11.56 -24.86 -13.30
N THR A 169 -11.73 -23.83 -12.46
CA THR A 169 -10.85 -22.65 -12.46
C THR A 169 -10.20 -22.35 -11.11
N GLY A 170 -10.71 -22.95 -10.04
CA GLY A 170 -10.37 -22.61 -8.64
C GLY A 170 -10.95 -21.26 -8.17
N ALA A 171 -11.71 -20.55 -9.01
CA ALA A 171 -12.28 -19.27 -8.65
C ALA A 171 -13.58 -19.43 -7.85
N THR A 172 -13.81 -18.53 -6.90
CA THR A 172 -15.09 -18.42 -6.20
C THR A 172 -15.59 -16.98 -6.27
N PRO A 173 -16.91 -16.75 -6.15
CA PRO A 173 -17.44 -15.39 -6.06
C PRO A 173 -16.91 -14.69 -4.80
N ARG A 174 -16.59 -13.40 -4.93
CA ARG A 174 -16.04 -12.54 -3.87
C ARG A 174 -17.05 -11.52 -3.40
N CYS A 175 -17.67 -10.82 -4.35
CA CYS A 175 -18.71 -9.85 -4.04
C CYS A 175 -19.62 -9.61 -5.23
N ILE A 176 -20.88 -9.27 -4.93
CA ILE A 176 -21.85 -8.81 -5.91
C ILE A 176 -21.80 -7.28 -5.93
N LEU A 177 -21.57 -6.69 -7.09
CA LEU A 177 -21.43 -5.24 -7.25
C LEU A 177 -22.81 -4.58 -7.32
N LYS A 178 -23.10 -3.69 -6.35
CA LYS A 178 -24.40 -3.03 -6.21
C LYS A 178 -24.72 -1.98 -7.28
N LYS A 179 -23.73 -1.47 -8.03
CA LYS A 179 -23.88 -0.33 -8.96
C LYS A 179 -23.07 -0.48 -10.25
N VAL A 180 -23.24 -1.59 -10.96
CA VAL A 180 -22.70 -1.72 -12.32
C VAL A 180 -23.86 -1.76 -13.29
N LYS A 181 -24.15 -0.61 -13.92
CA LYS A 181 -24.98 -0.54 -15.12
C LYS A 181 -24.04 -0.21 -16.28
N PRO A 182 -23.59 -1.16 -17.09
CA PRO A 182 -23.10 -0.81 -18.40
C PRO A 182 -24.28 -0.24 -19.18
N ARG A 183 -24.12 0.94 -19.76
CA ARG A 183 -25.07 1.47 -20.72
C ARG A 183 -24.99 0.60 -21.98
N GLY A 184 -26.07 -0.09 -22.34
CA GLY A 184 -26.26 -0.63 -23.69
C GLY A 184 -25.84 -2.08 -23.96
N VAL A 185 -25.63 -2.94 -22.96
CA VAL A 185 -25.32 -4.37 -23.18
C VAL A 185 -26.44 -5.27 -22.62
N LYS A 186 -26.99 -6.17 -23.44
CA LYS A 186 -27.93 -7.20 -22.98
C LYS A 186 -27.18 -8.13 -22.03
N LEU A 187 -27.65 -8.22 -20.79
CA LEU A 187 -27.01 -9.01 -19.74
C LEU A 187 -27.31 -10.49 -20.00
N GLU A 188 -26.30 -11.22 -20.45
CA GLU A 188 -26.33 -12.68 -20.51
C GLU A 188 -25.31 -13.24 -19.53
N CYS A 189 -25.64 -14.34 -18.86
CA CYS A 189 -24.73 -14.97 -17.92
C CYS A 189 -23.46 -15.46 -18.64
N VAL A 190 -22.29 -15.27 -18.05
CA VAL A 190 -21.00 -15.64 -18.62
C VAL A 190 -20.89 -17.13 -18.99
N CYS A 191 -21.60 -18.02 -18.28
CA CYS A 191 -21.50 -19.47 -18.46
C CYS A 191 -22.29 -20.03 -19.66
N LYS A 192 -23.24 -19.27 -20.23
CA LYS A 192 -24.10 -19.59 -21.41
C LYS A 192 -24.30 -21.10 -21.72
N SER A 193 -24.64 -21.92 -20.73
CA SER A 193 -24.73 -23.38 -20.84
C SER A 193 -26.11 -23.88 -20.45
N ASP A 194 -26.47 -25.10 -20.86
CA ASP A 194 -27.75 -25.71 -20.50
C ASP A 194 -27.93 -25.77 -18.97
N GLY A 195 -29.12 -25.37 -18.50
CA GLY A 195 -29.43 -25.18 -17.07
C GLY A 195 -28.82 -23.91 -16.45
N CYS A 196 -28.29 -23.00 -17.26
CA CYS A 196 -27.90 -21.65 -16.85
C CYS A 196 -29.05 -20.69 -17.20
N CYS A 197 -29.52 -19.93 -16.20
CA CYS A 197 -30.61 -18.96 -16.36
C CYS A 197 -31.99 -19.61 -16.55
N ASP A 198 -32.47 -20.39 -15.57
CA ASP A 198 -33.92 -20.55 -15.42
C ASP A 198 -34.53 -19.14 -15.37
N ASP A 199 -35.55 -18.90 -16.20
CA ASP A 199 -35.99 -17.59 -16.72
C ASP A 199 -36.33 -16.47 -15.69
N ASP A 200 -36.24 -16.75 -14.39
CA ASP A 200 -36.67 -15.84 -13.31
C ASP A 200 -35.53 -15.20 -12.48
N LYS A 201 -34.24 -15.52 -12.73
CA LYS A 201 -33.13 -14.96 -11.92
C LYS A 201 -32.46 -13.74 -12.54
N ALA A 202 -32.53 -12.62 -11.83
CA ALA A 202 -31.84 -11.38 -12.21
C ALA A 202 -30.30 -11.55 -12.25
N ILE A 203 -29.73 -11.35 -13.43
CA ILE A 203 -28.27 -11.35 -13.65
C ILE A 203 -27.64 -10.17 -12.92
N LYS A 204 -26.57 -10.45 -12.17
CA LYS A 204 -25.81 -9.45 -11.41
C LYS A 204 -24.35 -9.46 -11.85
N TYR A 205 -23.67 -8.33 -11.64
CA TYR A 205 -22.22 -8.29 -11.79
C TYR A 205 -21.57 -8.83 -10.53
N VAL A 206 -20.80 -9.91 -10.70
CA VAL A 206 -20.12 -10.61 -9.63
C VAL A 206 -18.62 -10.59 -9.90
N VAL A 207 -17.84 -10.30 -8.86
CA VAL A 207 -16.38 -10.42 -8.90
C VAL A 207 -16.02 -11.85 -8.54
N PHE A 208 -15.30 -12.52 -9.42
CA PHE A 208 -14.66 -13.81 -9.17
C PHE A 208 -13.15 -13.62 -9.06
N ALA A 209 -12.52 -14.45 -8.24
CA ALA A 209 -11.07 -14.56 -8.16
C ALA A 209 -10.71 -15.91 -7.53
N ARG A 210 -9.49 -16.39 -7.75
CA ARG A 210 -8.94 -17.54 -6.99
C ARG A 210 -8.84 -17.20 -5.51
N ALA A 211 -9.12 -18.20 -4.67
CA ALA A 211 -8.98 -18.04 -3.23
C ALA A 211 -7.50 -18.07 -2.87
N TYR A 212 -7.13 -17.27 -1.87
CA TYR A 212 -5.86 -17.41 -1.16
C TYR A 212 -5.90 -18.66 -0.29
#